data_AF-A0A1S3R8M8-F1
#
_entry.id   AF-A0A1S3R8M8-F1
#
_cell.length_a   1.000
_cell.length_b   1.000
_cell.length_c   1.000
_cell.angle_alpha   90.00
_cell.angle_beta   90.00
_cell.angle_gamma   90.00
#
_symmetry.space_group_name_H-M   'P 1'
#
loop_
_entity.id
_entity.type
_entity.pdbx_description
1 polymer ?
#
loop_
_entity_poly.entity_id
_entity_poly.type
_entity_poly.pdbx_seq_one_letter_code
_entity_poly.pdbx_strand_id
1 'polypeptide(L)'
;MTSVDVIYENIHFRHDPKWSVRVRMGHPDQSGLMICVACVIEMMESNNVVSVRKSVALSGISRVLKSCPGALKELLLQDHRVCLHFTAFLLGMLHTVEDPATLEQAIQA
;
A
#
# COMPACT_ATOMS: atom_id res chain seq x y z
N MET A 1 -14.78 13.95 7.93
CA MET A 1 -13.95 12.73 7.85
C MET A 1 -13.10 12.88 6.60
N THR A 2 -11.81 13.12 6.79
CA THR A 2 -10.86 13.35 5.69
C THR A 2 -10.73 12.07 4.87
N SER A 3 -10.95 12.18 3.56
CA SER A 3 -10.54 11.16 2.58
C SER A 3 -9.09 10.80 2.88
N VAL A 4 -8.83 9.56 3.30
CA VAL A 4 -7.46 9.09 3.54
C VAL A 4 -6.91 8.73 2.18
N ASP A 5 -6.62 9.74 1.35
CA ASP A 5 -5.92 9.53 0.10
C ASP A 5 -4.49 9.08 0.44
N VAL A 6 -4.16 7.83 0.10
CA VAL A 6 -2.80 7.28 0.19
C VAL A 6 -1.93 7.82 -0.96
N ILE A 7 -2.41 8.83 -1.69
CA ILE A 7 -1.58 9.71 -2.51
C ILE A 7 -1.00 10.78 -1.60
N TYR A 8 0.23 10.59 -1.15
CA TYR A 8 1.07 11.73 -0.82
C TYR A 8 1.66 12.26 -2.14
N GLU A 9 1.18 13.42 -2.59
CA GLU A 9 1.68 14.14 -3.79
C GLU A 9 3.17 14.57 -3.69
N ASN A 10 3.85 14.22 -2.60
CA ASN A 10 5.19 14.68 -2.25
C ASN A 10 6.26 13.57 -2.11
N ILE A 11 5.97 12.30 -2.45
CA ILE A 11 6.96 11.21 -2.31
C ILE A 11 7.71 10.93 -3.60
N HIS A 12 7.06 11.02 -4.77
CA HIS A 12 7.74 10.88 -6.06
C HIS A 12 7.24 11.89 -7.09
N PHE A 13 8.10 12.24 -8.04
CA PHE A 13 7.91 13.38 -8.94
C PHE A 13 6.76 13.20 -9.95
N ARG A 14 6.36 11.96 -10.31
CA ARG A 14 5.27 11.71 -11.28
C ARG A 14 4.55 10.38 -11.04
N HIS A 15 3.29 10.44 -10.59
CA HIS A 15 2.39 9.26 -10.59
C HIS A 15 2.07 8.83 -12.02
N ASP A 16 2.77 7.82 -12.53
CA ASP A 16 2.40 7.14 -13.78
C ASP A 16 1.06 6.39 -13.54
N PRO A 17 0.01 6.65 -14.35
CA PRO A 17 -1.29 6.01 -14.20
C PRO A 17 -1.24 4.49 -14.13
N LYS A 18 -0.24 3.84 -14.75
CA LYS A 18 -0.09 2.38 -14.72
C LYS A 18 0.19 1.82 -13.31
N TRP A 19 0.70 2.65 -12.40
CA TRP A 19 0.95 2.27 -11.01
C TRP A 19 -0.17 2.67 -10.08
N SER A 20 -1.21 3.32 -10.61
CA SER A 20 -2.26 3.93 -9.82
C SER A 20 -3.61 3.25 -10.02
N VAL A 21 -4.31 2.98 -8.92
CA VAL A 21 -5.69 2.50 -8.98
C VAL A 21 -6.58 3.45 -8.22
N ARG A 22 -7.76 3.75 -8.79
CA ARG A 22 -8.86 4.37 -8.06
C ARG A 22 -9.79 3.28 -7.56
N VAL A 23 -9.86 3.10 -6.25
CA VAL A 23 -10.78 2.15 -5.62
C VAL A 23 -12.00 2.91 -5.12
N ARG A 24 -13.15 2.64 -5.73
CA ARG A 24 -14.42 3.21 -5.29
C ARG A 24 -14.76 2.60 -3.92
N MET A 25 -14.75 3.42 -2.88
CA MET A 25 -15.27 2.99 -1.59
C MET A 25 -16.79 3.06 -1.63
N GLY A 26 -17.47 2.13 -0.95
CA GLY A 26 -18.87 1.74 -1.17
C GLY A 26 -19.97 2.80 -1.04
N HIS A 27 -19.64 4.10 -0.98
CA HIS A 27 -20.60 5.19 -1.10
C HIS A 27 -20.46 5.87 -2.48
N PRO A 28 -21.56 6.08 -3.24
CA PRO A 28 -21.53 6.68 -4.57
C PRO A 28 -20.94 8.11 -4.60
N ASP A 29 -21.03 8.84 -3.48
CA ASP A 29 -20.49 10.21 -3.33
C ASP A 29 -19.05 10.28 -2.75
N GLN A 30 -18.43 9.15 -2.41
CA GLN A 30 -17.02 9.18 -1.95
C GLN A 30 -16.08 9.19 -3.15
N SER A 31 -15.26 10.24 -3.24
CA SER A 31 -14.08 10.26 -4.11
C SER A 31 -13.25 9.01 -3.80
N GLY A 32 -13.18 8.09 -4.76
CA GLY A 32 -12.50 6.81 -4.56
C GLY A 32 -11.04 6.99 -4.15
N LEU A 33 -10.55 6.09 -3.30
CA LEU A 33 -9.17 6.07 -2.82
C LEU A 33 -8.23 5.86 -4.00
N MET A 34 -7.32 6.79 -4.21
CA MET A 34 -6.24 6.57 -5.15
C MET A 34 -5.02 5.96 -4.43
N ILE A 35 -4.49 4.87 -4.97
CA ILE A 35 -3.27 4.23 -4.47
C ILE A 35 -2.24 4.19 -5.59
N CYS A 36 -1.01 4.58 -5.30
CA CYS A 36 0.15 4.36 -6.17
C CYS A 36 1.15 3.41 -5.52
N VAL A 37 1.35 2.23 -6.10
CA VAL A 37 2.22 1.18 -5.50
C VAL A 37 3.67 1.65 -5.39
N ALA A 38 4.18 2.39 -6.38
CA ALA A 38 5.51 2.97 -6.33
C ALA A 38 5.69 3.93 -5.13
N CYS A 39 4.70 4.78 -4.85
CA CYS A 39 4.76 5.67 -3.68
C CYS A 39 4.73 4.92 -2.37
N VAL A 40 3.95 3.83 -2.30
CA VAL A 40 3.91 3.01 -1.09
C VAL A 40 5.30 2.42 -0.86
N ILE A 41 5.92 1.82 -1.88
CA ILE A 41 7.28 1.28 -1.80
C ILE A 41 8.27 2.35 -1.32
N GLU A 42 8.36 3.48 -2.01
CA GLU A 42 9.31 4.54 -1.67
C GLU A 42 9.04 5.14 -0.27
N MET A 43 7.76 5.29 0.09
CA MET A 43 7.36 5.70 1.44
C MET A 43 7.86 4.70 2.48
N MET A 44 7.77 3.40 2.18
CA MET A 44 8.22 2.37 3.11
C MET A 44 9.74 2.33 3.24
N GLU A 45 10.48 2.52 2.15
CA GLU A 45 11.95 2.53 2.15
C GLU A 45 12.54 3.81 2.74
N SER A 46 11.79 4.91 2.73
CA SER A 46 12.26 6.18 3.25
C SER A 46 12.44 6.17 4.77
N ASN A 47 13.66 6.45 5.22
CA ASN A 47 13.98 6.70 6.64
C ASN A 47 13.41 8.03 7.15
N ASN A 48 13.03 8.92 6.23
CA ASN A 48 12.48 10.24 6.56
C ASN A 48 10.96 10.19 6.79
N VAL A 49 10.31 9.05 6.55
CA VAL A 49 8.89 8.86 6.79
C VAL A 49 8.68 8.13 8.12
N VAL A 50 7.90 8.75 9.00
CA VAL A 50 7.54 8.15 10.30
C VAL A 50 6.67 6.90 10.15
N SER A 51 6.82 5.95 11.08
CA SER A 51 6.15 4.65 11.07
C SER A 51 4.62 4.73 10.97
N VAL A 52 4.00 5.73 11.60
CA VAL A 52 2.54 5.96 11.54
C VAL A 52 2.07 6.18 10.09
N ARG A 53 2.80 6.95 9.29
CA ARG A 53 2.45 7.19 7.88
C ARG A 53 2.62 5.92 7.05
N LYS A 54 3.67 5.14 7.33
CA LYS A 54 3.89 3.84 6.70
C LYS A 54 2.74 2.86 6.97
N SER A 55 2.30 2.79 8.24
CA SER A 55 1.16 1.97 8.66
C SER A 55 -0.15 2.36 7.96
N VAL A 56 -0.42 3.67 7.81
CA VAL A 56 -1.60 4.17 7.09
C VAL A 56 -1.57 3.75 5.62
N ALA A 57 -0.42 3.84 4.95
CA ALA A 57 -0.29 3.44 3.55
C ALA A 57 -0.48 1.91 3.36
N LEU A 58 0.10 1.08 4.23
CA LEU A 58 -0.12 -0.36 4.23
C LEU A 58 -1.58 -0.74 4.52
N SER A 59 -2.24 -0.01 5.43
CA SER A 59 -3.67 -0.19 5.70
C SER A 59 -4.53 0.12 4.47
N GLY A 60 -4.13 1.13 3.68
CA GLY A 60 -4.75 1.42 2.39
C GLY A 60 -4.62 0.26 1.40
N ILE A 61 -3.42 -0.30 1.26
CA ILE A 61 -3.19 -1.50 0.42
C ILE A 61 -4.04 -2.69 0.89
N SER A 62 -4.04 -2.96 2.20
CA SER A 62 -4.86 -4.03 2.80
C SER A 62 -6.35 -3.85 2.49
N ARG A 63 -6.84 -2.61 2.55
CA ARG A 63 -8.23 -2.31 2.21
C ARG A 63 -8.54 -2.54 0.74
N VAL A 64 -7.62 -2.21 -0.16
CA VAL A 64 -7.79 -2.51 -1.59
C VAL A 64 -7.77 -4.01 -1.85
N LEU A 65 -6.89 -4.76 -1.20
CA LEU A 65 -6.90 -6.23 -1.27
C LEU A 65 -8.25 -6.82 -0.82
N LYS A 66 -8.80 -6.32 0.29
CA LYS A 66 -10.07 -6.80 0.85
C LYS A 66 -11.27 -6.40 0.00
N SER A 67 -11.30 -5.20 -0.57
CA SER A 67 -12.46 -4.68 -1.32
C SER A 67 -12.42 -4.98 -2.81
N CYS A 68 -11.24 -5.02 -3.42
CA CYS A 68 -11.04 -5.14 -4.87
C CYS A 68 -9.75 -5.93 -5.19
N PRO A 69 -9.68 -7.23 -4.87
CA PRO A 69 -8.45 -8.02 -5.03
C PRO A 69 -7.95 -8.07 -6.48
N GLY A 70 -8.86 -8.04 -7.47
CA GLY A 70 -8.49 -7.98 -8.89
C GLY A 70 -7.73 -6.71 -9.27
N ALA A 71 -8.08 -5.57 -8.66
CA ALA A 71 -7.51 -4.28 -9.04
C ALA A 71 -6.04 -4.14 -8.58
N LEU A 72 -5.70 -4.64 -7.38
CA LEU A 72 -4.29 -4.67 -6.96
C LEU A 72 -3.50 -5.71 -7.76
N LYS A 73 -4.09 -6.87 -8.07
CA LYS A 73 -3.45 -7.87 -8.92
C LYS A 73 -3.08 -7.27 -10.28
N GLU A 74 -4.00 -6.56 -10.93
CA GLU A 74 -3.75 -5.90 -12.22
C GLU A 74 -2.63 -4.86 -12.16
N LEU A 75 -2.54 -4.10 -11.06
CA LEU A 75 -1.45 -3.16 -10.82
C LEU A 75 -0.10 -3.85 -10.68
N LEU A 76 -0.02 -4.90 -9.86
CA LEU A 76 1.22 -5.64 -9.63
C LEU A 76 1.68 -6.38 -10.90
N LEU A 77 0.75 -6.76 -11.79
CA LEU A 77 1.05 -7.39 -13.07
C LEU A 77 1.57 -6.41 -14.14
N GLN A 78 1.43 -5.09 -13.95
CA GLN A 78 1.97 -4.10 -14.91
C GLN A 78 3.50 -4.18 -15.02
N ASP A 79 4.18 -4.53 -13.93
CA ASP A 79 5.62 -4.76 -13.91
C ASP A 79 6.00 -5.72 -12.79
N HIS A 80 6.52 -6.87 -13.23
CA HIS A 80 7.03 -7.91 -12.35
C HIS A 80 8.10 -7.41 -11.36
N ARG A 81 8.88 -6.38 -11.70
CA ARG A 81 9.92 -5.83 -10.82
C ARG A 81 9.31 -5.13 -9.62
N VAL A 82 8.22 -4.39 -9.83
CA VAL A 82 7.48 -3.70 -8.76
C VAL A 82 6.80 -4.73 -7.85
N CYS A 83 6.18 -5.75 -8.44
CA CYS A 83 5.60 -6.85 -7.67
C CYS A 83 6.65 -7.56 -6.81
N LEU A 84 7.76 -8.00 -7.43
CA LEU A 84 8.84 -8.69 -6.74
C LEU A 84 9.44 -7.82 -5.63
N HIS A 85 9.69 -6.55 -5.92
CA HIS A 85 10.25 -5.62 -4.96
C HIS A 85 9.28 -5.36 -3.79
N PHE A 86 8.00 -5.13 -4.06
CA PHE A 86 7.00 -4.96 -3.01
C PHE A 86 6.88 -6.20 -2.12
N THR A 87 6.87 -7.40 -2.71
CA THR A 87 6.85 -8.66 -1.96
C THR A 87 8.11 -8.84 -1.12
N ALA A 88 9.29 -8.63 -1.69
CA ALA A 88 10.57 -8.73 -0.98
C ALA A 88 10.62 -7.75 0.20
N PHE A 89 10.11 -6.53 0.01
CA PHE A 89 10.04 -5.53 1.05
C PHE A 89 9.12 -5.95 2.21
N LEU A 90 7.90 -6.43 1.91
CA LEU A 90 6.97 -6.93 2.93
C LEU A 90 7.56 -8.11 3.71
N LEU A 91 8.22 -9.05 3.02
CA LEU A 91 8.92 -10.17 3.66
C LEU A 91 10.06 -9.68 4.55
N GLY A 92 10.84 -8.70 4.09
CA GLY A 92 11.89 -8.06 4.89
C GLY A 92 11.34 -7.46 6.18
N MET A 93 10.22 -6.72 6.10
CA MET A 93 9.59 -6.19 7.31
C MET A 93 9.09 -7.29 8.25
N LEU A 94 8.47 -8.35 7.72
CA LEU A 94 8.02 -9.48 8.53
C LEU A 94 9.17 -10.15 9.26
N HIS A 95 10.33 -10.29 8.60
CA HIS A 95 11.54 -10.83 9.23
C HIS A 95 12.11 -9.93 10.33
N THR A 96 11.84 -8.62 10.30
CA THR A 96 12.28 -7.69 11.35
C THR A 96 11.34 -7.65 12.56
N VAL A 97 10.22 -8.36 12.55
CA VAL A 97 9.34 -8.47 13.72
C VAL A 97 10.04 -9.34 14.77
N GLU A 98 10.58 -8.70 15.81
CA GLU A 98 11.36 -9.36 16.87
C GLU A 98 10.51 -10.22 17.81
N ASP A 99 9.19 -9.99 17.86
CA ASP A 99 8.26 -10.74 18.71
C ASP A 99 7.40 -11.74 17.89
N PRO A 100 7.66 -13.06 18.04
CA PRO A 100 6.88 -14.10 17.38
C PRO A 100 5.38 -14.05 17.71
N ALA A 101 5.00 -13.63 18.92
CA ALA A 101 3.60 -13.57 19.32
C ALA A 101 2.83 -12.48 18.56
N THR A 102 3.47 -11.32 18.33
CA THR A 102 2.92 -10.25 17.47
C THR A 102 2.73 -10.72 16.03
N LEU A 103 3.68 -11.50 15.49
CA LEU A 103 3.56 -12.07 14.15
C LEU A 103 2.42 -13.10 14.06
N GLU A 104 2.27 -13.98 15.03
CA GLU A 104 1.18 -14.96 15.10
C GLU A 104 -0.20 -14.30 15.18
N GLN A 105 -0.34 -13.25 15.99
CA GLN A 105 -1.56 -12.45 16.06
C GLN A 105 -1.89 -11.79 14.71
N ALA A 106 -0.89 -11.29 13.99
CA ALA A 106 -1.09 -10.67 12.68
C ALA A 106 -1.54 -11.68 11.60
N ILE A 107 -1.10 -12.93 11.68
CA ILE A 107 -1.49 -14.01 10.75
C ILE A 107 -2.96 -14.45 10.96
N GLN A 108 -3.47 -14.33 12.19
CA GLN A 108 -4.81 -14.79 12.56
C GLN A 108 -5.92 -13.73 12.37
N ALA A 109 -5.56 -12.50 11.99
CA ALA A 109 -6.47 -11.34 11.85
C ALA A 109 -6.92 -11.06 10.40
#